data_AF-A0A6N9C460-F1
#
_entry.id   AF-A0A6N9C460-F1
#
_cell.length_a   1.000
_cell.length_b   1.000
_cell.length_c   1.000
_cell.angle_alpha   90.00
_cell.angle_beta   90.00
_cell.angle_gamma   90.00
#
_symmetry.space_group_name_H-M   'P 1'
#
loop_
_entity.id
_entity.type
_entity.pdbx_description
1 polymer ?
#
loop_
_entity_poly.entity_id
_entity_poly.type
_entity_poly.pdbx_seq_one_letter_code
_entity_poly.pdbx_strand_id
1 'polypeptide(L)' 'ITEELVRLDSHCAQFDEYLQAAQPIGRQLDFLLQEMNREVNTISAKASRSSISYATVALKTEIEKIRELVQNVE' A
#
# COMPACT_ATOMS: atom_id res chain seq x y z
N ILE A 1 -13.42 -5.25 -7.40
CA ILE A 1 -12.08 -4.65 -7.40
C ILE A 1 -12.10 -3.14 -7.62
N THR A 2 -13.17 -2.55 -8.20
CA THR A 2 -13.24 -1.09 -8.44
C THR A 2 -13.12 -0.28 -7.15
N GLU A 3 -13.86 -0.67 -6.10
CA GLU A 3 -13.83 0.03 -4.81
C GLU A 3 -12.44 -0.06 -4.16
N GLU A 4 -11.80 -1.22 -4.24
CA GLU A 4 -10.45 -1.44 -3.74
C GLU A 4 -9.40 -0.63 -4.52
N LEU A 5 -9.56 -0.49 -5.84
CA LEU A 5 -8.68 0.34 -6.67
C LEU A 5 -8.82 1.82 -6.32
N VAL A 6 -10.04 2.32 -6.10
CA VAL A 6 -10.29 3.70 -5.70
C VAL A 6 -9.70 4.00 -4.32
N ARG A 7 -9.86 3.08 -3.36
CA ARG A 7 -9.24 3.24 -2.04
C ARG A 7 -7.72 3.18 -2.11
N LEU A 8 -7.15 2.24 -2.87
CA LEU A 8 -5.71 2.13 -3.05
C LEU A 8 -5.12 3.41 -3.67
N ASP A 9 -5.80 4.01 -4.65
CA ASP A 9 -5.39 5.28 -5.26
C ASP A 9 -5.42 6.44 -4.24
N SER A 10 -6.47 6.50 -3.41
CA SER A 10 -6.55 7.45 -2.29
C SER A 10 -5.41 7.25 -1.27
N HIS A 11 -5.03 6.00 -0.99
CA HIS A 11 -3.90 5.71 -0.12
C HIS A 11 -2.56 6.14 -0.74
N CYS A 12 -2.37 5.95 -2.05
CA CYS A 12 -1.18 6.46 -2.74
C CYS A 12 -1.08 7.99 -2.64
N ALA A 13 -2.18 8.71 -2.85
CA ALA A 13 -2.19 10.16 -2.70
C ALA A 13 -1.84 10.61 -1.26
N GLN A 14 -2.41 9.95 -0.25
CA GLN A 14 -2.07 10.22 1.16
C GLN A 14 -0.61 9.90 1.48
N PHE A 15 -0.04 8.86 0.86
CA PHE A 15 1.36 8.50 1.03
C PHE A 15 2.27 9.64 0.55
N ASP A 16 2.00 10.19 -0.63
CA ASP A 16 2.73 11.34 -1.17
C ASP A 16 2.59 12.58 -0.27
N GLU A 17 1.40 12.84 0.27
CA GLU A 17 1.17 13.94 1.23
C GLU A 17 2.01 13.78 2.50
N TYR A 18 2.07 12.56 3.06
CA TYR A 18 2.88 12.29 4.25
C TYR A 18 4.37 12.49 3.97
N LEU A 19 4.88 12.08 2.81
CA LEU A 19 6.28 12.31 2.46
C LEU A 19 6.69 13.79 2.40
N GLN A 20 5.74 14.71 2.23
CA GLN A 20 6.00 16.15 2.24
C GLN A 20 5.87 16.79 3.63
N ALA A 21 5.45 16.03 4.65
CA ALA A 21 5.20 16.58 5.97
C ALA A 21 6.52 16.88 6.72
N ALA A 22 6.56 18.02 7.42
CA ALA A 22 7.73 18.44 8.20
C ALA A 22 7.81 17.79 9.61
N GLN A 23 6.97 16.79 9.88
CA GLN A 23 6.86 16.11 11.17
C GLN A 23 7.25 14.63 11.03
N PRO A 24 7.58 13.92 12.13
CA PRO A 24 7.77 12.47 12.08
C PRO A 24 6.49 11.76 11.62
N ILE A 25 6.58 11.02 10.51
CA ILE A 25 5.46 10.34 9.86
C ILE A 25 5.49 8.81 9.96
N GLY A 26 6.52 8.21 10.60
CA GLY A 26 6.77 6.76 10.58
C GLY A 26 5.53 5.91 10.93
N ARG A 27 4.90 6.21 12.08
CA ARG A 27 3.65 5.55 12.50
C ARG A 27 2.48 5.74 11.52
N GLN A 28 2.34 6.92 10.92
CA GLN A 28 1.26 7.21 9.97
C GLN A 28 1.47 6.42 8.67
N LEU A 29 2.72 6.35 8.20
CA LEU A 29 3.09 5.53 7.04
C LEU A 29 2.89 4.04 7.32
N ASP A 30 3.25 3.53 8.50
CA ASP A 30 3.03 2.11 8.83
C ASP A 30 1.53 1.75 8.79
N PHE A 31 0.65 2.60 9.36
CA PHE A 31 -0.79 2.40 9.25
C PHE A 31 -1.29 2.44 7.81
N LEU A 32 -0.83 3.42 7.02
CA LEU A 32 -1.25 3.57 5.63
C LEU A 32 -0.82 2.37 4.77
N LEU A 33 0.40 1.87 4.97
CA LEU A 33 0.92 0.68 4.27
C LEU A 33 0.15 -0.59 4.65
N GLN A 34 -0.32 -0.70 5.90
CA GLN A 34 -1.22 -1.79 6.31
C GLN A 34 -2.55 -1.75 5.55
N GLU A 35 -3.18 -0.57 5.44
CA GLU A 35 -4.43 -0.42 4.70
C GLU A 35 -4.24 -0.67 3.20
N MET A 36 -3.13 -0.19 2.61
CA MET A 36 -2.78 -0.54 1.22
C MET A 36 -2.65 -2.05 1.03
N ASN A 37 -1.97 -2.75 1.94
CA ASN A 37 -1.84 -4.22 1.88
C ASN A 37 -3.22 -4.90 1.96
N ARG A 38 -4.13 -4.38 2.81
CA ARG A 38 -5.51 -4.87 2.91
C ARG A 38 -6.28 -4.75 1.60
N GLU A 39 -6.16 -3.62 0.90
CA GLU A 39 -6.78 -3.45 -0.42
C GLU A 39 -6.20 -4.43 -1.44
N VAL A 40 -4.88 -4.57 -1.48
CA VAL A 40 -4.19 -5.49 -2.41
C VAL A 40 -4.55 -6.95 -2.16
N ASN A 41 -4.69 -7.36 -0.89
CA ASN A 41 -5.20 -8.69 -0.53
C ASN A 41 -6.61 -8.92 -1.05
N THR A 42 -7.50 -7.93 -0.91
CA THR A 42 -8.88 -8.03 -1.41
C THR A 42 -8.93 -8.09 -2.93
N ILE A 43 -8.11 -7.29 -3.64
CA ILE A 43 -7.97 -7.35 -5.10
C ILE A 43 -7.49 -8.74 -5.53
N SER A 44 -6.44 -9.26 -4.88
CA SER A 44 -5.89 -10.59 -5.16
C SER A 44 -6.92 -11.70 -4.95
N ALA A 45 -7.73 -11.63 -3.90
CA ALA A 45 -8.77 -12.63 -3.60
C ALA A 45 -9.92 -12.61 -4.62
N LYS A 46 -10.20 -11.44 -5.21
CA LYS A 46 -11.24 -11.25 -6.24
C LYS A 46 -10.70 -11.36 -7.68
N ALA A 47 -9.41 -11.60 -7.87
CA ALA A 47 -8.78 -11.64 -9.17
C ALA A 47 -9.18 -12.90 -9.96
N SER A 48 -9.79 -12.72 -11.13
CA SER A 48 -10.16 -13.81 -12.04
C SER A 48 -9.13 -14.07 -13.15
N ARG A 49 -8.11 -13.21 -13.27
CA ARG A 49 -7.06 -13.28 -14.29
C ARG A 49 -5.72 -13.42 -13.62
N SER A 50 -4.92 -14.40 -14.07
CA SER A 50 -3.57 -14.66 -13.54
C SER A 50 -2.66 -13.44 -13.61
N SER A 51 -2.78 -12.62 -14.66
CA SER A 51 -2.03 -11.36 -14.79
C SER A 51 -2.27 -10.39 -13.63
N ILE A 52 -3.52 -10.32 -13.14
CA ILE A 52 -3.87 -9.49 -11.97
C ILE A 52 -3.27 -10.10 -10.70
N SER A 53 -3.36 -11.42 -10.53
CA SER A 53 -2.75 -12.11 -9.39
C SER A 53 -1.24 -11.84 -9.31
N TYR A 54 -0.51 -11.95 -10.43
CA TYR A 54 0.91 -11.63 -10.47
C TYR A 54 1.19 -10.16 -10.11
N ALA A 55 0.41 -9.22 -10.63
CA ALA A 55 0.55 -7.81 -10.28
C ALA A 55 0.33 -7.56 -8.79
N THR A 56 -0.66 -8.20 -8.17
CA THR A 56 -0.92 -8.06 -6.72
C THR A 56 0.19 -8.66 -5.87
N VAL A 57 0.84 -9.74 -6.31
CA VAL A 57 2.01 -10.30 -5.60
C VAL A 57 3.18 -9.32 -5.65
N ALA A 58 3.49 -8.77 -6.82
CA ALA A 58 4.55 -7.77 -6.96
C ALA A 58 4.27 -6.54 -6.08
N LEU A 59 3.03 -6.06 -6.06
CA LEU A 59 2.64 -4.92 -5.24
C LEU A 59 2.79 -5.18 -3.74
N LYS A 60 2.42 -6.38 -3.26
CA LYS A 60 2.66 -6.76 -1.85
C LYS A 60 4.15 -6.73 -1.50
N THR A 61 4.99 -7.21 -2.41
CA THR A 61 6.45 -7.17 -2.21
C THR A 61 6.97 -5.74 -2.09
N GLU A 62 6.49 -4.81 -2.92
CA GLU A 62 6.90 -3.40 -2.82
C GLU A 62 6.37 -2.74 -1.55
N ILE A 63 5.12 -3.01 -1.15
CA ILE A 63 4.56 -2.49 0.11
C ILE A 63 5.41 -2.92 1.31
N GLU A 64 5.83 -4.19 1.39
CA GLU A 64 6.66 -4.64 2.52
C GLU A 64 8.08 -4.08 2.51
N LYS A 65 8.70 -3.92 1.33
CA LYS A 65 9.99 -3.23 1.24
C LYS A 65 9.89 -1.81 1.79
N ILE A 66 8.84 -1.08 1.42
CA ILE A 66 8.61 0.27 1.92
C ILE A 66 8.37 0.24 3.43
N ARG A 67 7.61 -0.73 3.93
CA ARG A 67 7.35 -0.88 5.36
C ARG A 67 8.62 -1.12 6.17
N GLU A 68 9.52 -1.97 5.69
CA GLU A 68 10.82 -2.19 6.30
C GLU A 68 11.64 -0.89 6.35
N LEU A 69 11.63 -0.09 5.27
CA LEU A 69 12.30 1.22 5.25
C LEU A 69 11.70 2.17 6.29
N VAL A 70 10.37 2.24 6.39
CA VAL A 70 9.68 3.09 7.37
C VAL A 70 10.05 2.71 8.80
N GLN A 71 10.16 1.42 9.12
CA GLN A 71 10.49 0.93 10.45
C GLN A 71 11.99 1.09 10.78
N ASN A 72 12.87 1.06 9.78
CA ASN A 72 14.32 1.19 9.96
C ASN A 72 14.82 2.64 10.07
N VAL A 73 13.98 3.63 9.70
CA VAL A 73 14.30 5.06 9.79
C VAL A 73 13.85 5.68 11.13
N GLU A 74 13.11 4.93 11.95
CA GLU A 74 12.76 5.30 13.35
C GLU A 74 13.95 5.23 14.32
#